data_AF-A0AB37U9P2-F1
#
_entry.id   AF-A0AB37U9P2-F1
#
_cell.length_a   1.000
_cell.length_b   1.000
_cell.length_c   1.000
_cell.angle_alpha   90.00
_cell.angle_beta   90.00
_cell.angle_gamma   90.00
#
_symmetry.space_group_name_H-M   'P 1'
#
loop_
_entity.id
_entity.type
_entity.pdbx_description
1 polymer ?
#
loop_
_entity_poly.entity_id
_entity_poly.type
_entity_poly.pdbx_seq_one_letter_code
_entity_poly.pdbx_strand_id
1 'polypeptide(L)'
;MIRVKTLREEFEAGENGGYVYGKIQRQRSFPVYVELGIEQEYIPSSQDNSKTEYRLFQKCNVFVAETDEELDREEYIYSSLNVTVIIYC
;
A
#
# COMPACT_ATOMS: atom_id res chain seq x y z
N MET A 1 -3.66 7.51 -7.45
CA MET A 1 -3.00 7.45 -6.13
C MET A 1 -3.77 6.45 -5.28
N ILE A 2 -3.10 5.42 -4.80
CA ILE A 2 -3.69 4.33 -4.00
C ILE A 2 -3.24 4.50 -2.55
N ARG A 3 -4.16 4.37 -1.59
CA ARG A 3 -3.84 4.41 -0.16
C ARG A 3 -3.94 2.99 0.39
N VAL A 4 -2.88 2.53 1.03
CA VAL A 4 -2.76 1.18 1.58
C VAL A 4 -2.53 1.28 3.07
N LYS A 5 -3.44 0.69 3.85
CA LYS A 5 -3.26 0.56 5.28
C LYS A 5 -2.36 -0.63 5.56
N THR A 6 -1.24 -0.43 6.23
CA THR A 6 -0.30 -1.49 6.59
C THR A 6 -0.33 -1.72 8.11
N LEU A 7 0.23 -2.85 8.55
CA LEU A 7 0.62 -3.01 9.94
C LEU A 7 1.85 -2.14 10.23
N ARG A 8 2.13 -1.88 11.52
CA ARG A 8 3.30 -1.11 11.94
C ARG A 8 4.61 -1.74 11.45
N GLU A 9 4.73 -3.07 11.58
CA GLU A 9 5.91 -3.83 11.16
C GLU A 9 6.16 -3.71 9.66
N GLU A 10 5.11 -3.88 8.84
CA GLU A 10 5.15 -3.67 7.39
C GLU A 10 5.48 -2.21 7.01
N PHE A 11 4.93 -1.26 7.76
CA PHE A 11 5.19 0.16 7.53
C PHE A 11 6.66 0.52 7.75
N GLU A 12 7.29 -0.03 8.79
CA GLU A 12 8.70 0.21 9.12
C GLU A 12 9.64 -0.54 8.19
N ALA A 13 9.27 -1.76 7.77
CA ALA A 13 10.04 -2.58 6.84
C ALA A 13 10.01 -2.06 5.40
N GLY A 14 8.99 -1.28 5.02
CA GLY A 14 8.86 -0.73 3.68
C GLY A 14 10.08 0.13 3.30
N GLU A 15 10.74 -0.21 2.20
CA GLU A 15 11.92 0.50 1.70
C GLU A 15 11.87 0.67 0.17
N ASN A 16 12.79 1.47 -0.37
CA ASN A 16 12.89 1.70 -1.81
C ASN A 16 13.16 0.39 -2.57
N GLY A 17 12.31 0.05 -3.54
CA GLY A 17 12.42 -1.19 -4.29
C GLY A 17 12.00 -2.45 -3.51
N GLY A 18 11.56 -2.29 -2.25
CA GLY A 18 11.07 -3.38 -1.42
C GLY A 18 9.61 -3.70 -1.71
N TYR A 19 8.94 -4.34 -0.75
CA TYR A 19 7.52 -4.64 -0.85
C TYR A 19 6.86 -4.52 0.52
N VAL A 20 5.53 -4.40 0.51
CA VAL A 20 4.71 -4.44 1.73
C VAL A 20 3.39 -5.16 1.48
N TYR A 21 2.85 -5.71 2.57
CA TYR A 21 1.49 -6.21 2.64
C TYR A 21 0.59 -5.23 3.39
N GLY A 22 -0.67 -5.16 2.96
CA GLY A 22 -1.63 -4.29 3.62
C GLY A 22 -3.05 -4.52 3.16
N LYS A 23 -3.90 -3.53 3.40
CA LYS A 23 -5.31 -3.55 3.01
C LYS A 23 -5.72 -2.23 2.35
N ILE A 24 -6.46 -2.32 1.24
CA ILE A 24 -7.14 -1.17 0.65
C ILE A 24 -8.56 -1.11 1.22
N GLN A 25 -8.94 0.03 1.79
CA GLN A 25 -10.30 0.27 2.27
C GLN A 25 -11.15 0.91 1.17
N ARG A 26 -12.17 0.16 0.69
CA ARG A 26 -13.26 0.70 -0.14
C ARG A 26 -14.60 0.44 0.58
N GLN A 27 -15.57 -0.20 -0.08
CA GLN A 27 -16.81 -0.67 0.58
C GLN A 27 -16.53 -1.83 1.55
N ARG A 28 -15.54 -2.67 1.22
CA ARG A 28 -14.93 -3.67 2.10
C ARG A 28 -13.41 -3.52 2.05
N SER A 29 -12.71 -4.17 2.98
CA SER A 29 -11.24 -4.21 2.99
C SER A 29 -10.77 -5.34 2.10
N PHE A 30 -9.81 -5.06 1.22
CA PHE A 30 -9.19 -6.06 0.36
C PHE A 30 -7.70 -6.19 0.71
N PRO A 31 -7.17 -7.41 0.84
CA PRO A 31 -5.74 -7.62 1.01
C PRO A 31 -4.99 -7.22 -0.25
N VAL A 32 -3.81 -6.63 -0.04
CA VAL A 32 -2.99 -6.08 -1.11
C VAL A 32 -1.52 -6.39 -0.86
N TYR A 33 -0.84 -6.76 -1.93
CA TYR A 33 0.61 -6.80 -2.03
C TYR A 33 1.06 -5.61 -2.88
N VAL A 34 2.09 -4.91 -2.41
CA VAL A 34 2.64 -3.75 -3.11
C VAL A 34 4.13 -3.92 -3.28
N GLU A 35 4.60 -3.88 -4.53
CA GLU A 35 5.99 -3.65 -4.85
C GLU A 35 6.26 -2.15 -4.79
N LEU A 36 7.06 -1.73 -3.83
CA LEU A 36 7.40 -0.33 -3.62
C LEU A 36 8.46 0.10 -4.64
N GLY A 37 8.24 1.26 -5.23
CA GLY A 37 9.24 1.89 -6.09
C GLY A 37 10.14 2.83 -5.28
N ILE A 38 10.05 4.13 -5.57
CA ILE A 38 10.93 5.16 -4.99
C ILE A 38 10.14 5.99 -3.98
N GLU A 39 10.60 6.02 -2.74
CA GLU A 39 10.10 6.88 -1.67
C GLU A 39 10.31 8.35 -2.03
N GLN A 40 9.31 9.15 -1.70
CA GLN A 40 9.30 10.59 -1.88
C GLN A 40 8.81 11.24 -0.59
N GLU A 41 9.14 12.53 -0.43
CA GLU A 41 8.60 13.32 0.66
C GLU A 41 7.07 13.33 0.58
N TYR A 42 6.43 12.92 1.68
CA TYR A 42 4.99 13.03 1.82
C TYR A 42 4.62 14.44 2.26
N ILE A 43 3.77 15.12 1.47
CA ILE A 43 3.23 16.43 1.82
C ILE A 43 1.88 16.22 2.52
N PRO A 44 1.75 16.53 3.83
CA PRO A 44 0.51 16.33 4.57
C PRO A 44 -0.65 17.15 4.01
N SER A 45 -1.83 16.55 3.99
CA SER A 45 -3.09 17.19 3.62
C SER A 45 -3.90 17.55 4.85
N SER A 46 -4.79 18.56 4.73
CA SER A 46 -5.72 18.95 5.80
C SER A 46 -6.74 17.86 6.18
N GLN A 47 -6.88 16.84 5.34
CA GLN A 47 -7.76 15.68 5.59
C GLN A 47 -7.04 14.51 6.27
N ASP A 48 -5.73 14.60 6.45
CA ASP A 48 -4.96 13.52 7.07
C ASP A 48 -5.19 13.50 8.58
N ASN A 49 -5.28 12.29 9.12
CA ASN A 49 -5.33 12.10 10.56
C ASN A 49 -3.95 12.40 11.18
N SER A 50 -3.91 13.34 12.12
CA SER A 50 -2.68 13.76 12.81
C SER A 50 -2.04 12.68 13.69
N LYS A 51 -2.75 11.57 13.96
CA LYS A 51 -2.24 10.40 14.71
C LYS A 51 -1.78 9.26 13.81
N THR A 52 -1.75 9.46 12.50
CA THR A 52 -1.37 8.44 11.51
C THR A 52 -0.09 8.89 10.82
N GLU A 53 0.79 7.92 10.56
CA GLU A 53 2.01 8.15 9.80
C GLU A 53 1.79 7.76 8.34
N TYR A 54 2.36 8.53 7.42
CA TYR A 54 2.17 8.36 5.99
C TYR A 54 3.53 8.38 5.29
N ARG A 55 3.71 7.49 4.32
CA ARG A 55 4.89 7.47 3.43
C ARG A 55 4.43 7.38 1.99
N LEU A 56 5.08 8.13 1.10
CA LEU A 56 4.75 8.22 -0.31
C LEU A 56 5.75 7.45 -1.15
N PHE A 57 5.26 6.57 -2.02
CA PHE A 57 6.10 5.86 -2.99
C PHE A 57 5.58 6.06 -4.41
N GLN A 58 6.48 6.27 -5.34
CA GLN A 58 6.20 6.37 -6.77
C GLN A 58 6.70 5.12 -7.51
N LYS A 59 6.18 4.86 -8.71
CA LYS A 59 6.53 3.70 -9.54
C LYS A 59 6.28 2.35 -8.86
N CYS A 60 5.21 2.27 -8.07
CA CYS A 60 4.83 1.03 -7.38
C CYS A 60 3.97 0.15 -8.29
N ASN A 61 4.00 -1.15 -8.04
CA ASN A 61 3.03 -2.10 -8.59
C ASN A 61 2.14 -2.60 -7.45
N VAL A 62 0.84 -2.64 -7.69
CA VAL A 62 -0.17 -2.95 -6.68
C VAL A 62 -0.98 -4.14 -7.16
N PHE A 63 -1.10 -5.15 -6.32
CA PHE A 63 -1.81 -6.41 -6.61
C PHE A 63 -2.83 -6.67 -5.51
N VAL A 64 -4.09 -6.79 -5.89
CA VAL A 64 -5.22 -6.91 -4.97
C VAL A 64 -5.88 -8.26 -5.17
N ALA A 65 -6.12 -8.97 -4.07
CA ALA A 65 -6.84 -10.24 -4.03
C ALA A 65 -8.18 -10.10 -3.30
N GLU A 66 -9.06 -11.09 -3.39
CA GLU A 66 -10.31 -11.09 -2.59
C GLU A 66 -10.05 -11.55 -1.16
N THR A 67 -9.15 -12.51 -0.96
CA THR A 67 -8.74 -13.03 0.36
C THR A 67 -7.23 -13.09 0.54
N ASP A 68 -6.77 -13.24 1.79
CA ASP A 68 -5.34 -13.34 2.11
C ASP A 68 -4.76 -14.64 1.49
N GLU A 69 -5.51 -15.75 1.47
CA GLU A 69 -5.09 -17.02 0.86
C GLU A 69 -4.97 -16.94 -0.67
N GLU A 70 -5.76 -16.09 -1.33
CA GLU A 70 -5.61 -15.80 -2.75
C GLU A 70 -4.38 -14.93 -3.00
N LEU A 71 -4.10 -13.97 -2.13
CA LEU A 71 -2.90 -13.13 -2.22
C LEU A 71 -1.63 -13.96 -2.12
N ASP A 72 -1.58 -14.92 -1.19
CA ASP A 72 -0.47 -15.85 -1.02
C ASP A 72 -0.25 -16.78 -2.23
N ARG A 73 -1.31 -17.02 -3.00
CA ARG A 73 -1.28 -17.80 -4.25
C ARG A 73 -1.10 -16.96 -5.50
N GLU A 74 -0.91 -15.65 -5.35
CA GLU A 74 -0.81 -14.67 -6.45
C GLU A 74 -2.08 -14.63 -7.35
N GLU A 75 -3.24 -14.97 -6.78
CA GLU A 75 -4.54 -14.94 -7.45
C GLU A 75 -5.16 -13.53 -7.32
N TYR A 76 -4.86 -12.64 -8.27
CA TYR A 76 -5.28 -11.24 -8.19
C TYR A 76 -6.58 -10.96 -8.93
N ILE A 77 -7.49 -10.24 -8.27
CA ILE A 77 -8.72 -9.70 -8.87
C ILE A 77 -8.49 -8.35 -9.55
N TYR A 78 -7.39 -7.66 -9.21
CA TYR A 78 -7.01 -6.38 -9.79
C TYR A 78 -5.52 -6.12 -9.64
N SER A 79 -4.92 -5.52 -10.67
CA SER A 79 -3.53 -5.05 -10.63
C SER A 79 -3.40 -3.65 -11.21
N SER A 80 -2.50 -2.85 -10.65
CA SER A 80 -2.15 -1.52 -11.17
C SER A 80 -0.65 -1.31 -11.14
N LEU A 81 -0.06 -1.00 -12.30
CA LEU A 81 1.38 -0.90 -12.48
C LEU A 81 1.83 0.55 -12.58
N ASN A 82 3.05 0.83 -12.11
CA ASN A 82 3.68 2.15 -12.17
C ASN A 82 2.80 3.28 -11.59
N VAL A 83 2.21 3.04 -10.42
CA VAL A 83 1.33 3.98 -9.72
C VAL A 83 1.97 4.60 -8.49
N THR A 84 1.41 5.72 -8.04
CA THR A 84 1.75 6.33 -6.75
C THR A 84 0.93 5.70 -5.62
N VAL A 85 1.63 5.23 -4.59
CA VAL A 85 1.06 4.60 -3.40
C VAL A 85 1.40 5.44 -2.16
N ILE A 86 0.43 5.60 -1.27
CA ILE A 86 0.64 6.07 0.10
C ILE A 86 0.41 4.89 1.02
N ILE A 87 1.43 4.50 1.78
CA ILE A 87 1.26 3.54 2.88
C ILE A 87 1.01 4.31 4.18
N TYR A 88 0.17 3.77 5.05
CA TYR A 88 -0.13 4.39 6.34
C TYR A 88 -0.48 3.35 7.42
N CYS A 89 -0.14 3.65 8.67
CA CYS A 89 -0.44 2.81 9.83
C CYS A 89 -1.12 3.59 10.96
#